data_AF-A0A8W8MN90-F1
#
_entry.id   AF-A0A8W8MN90-F1
#
_cell.length_a   1.000
_cell.length_b   1.000
_cell.length_c   1.000
_cell.angle_alpha   90.00
_cell.angle_beta   90.00
_cell.angle_gamma   90.00
#
_symmetry.space_group_name_H-M   'P 1'
#
loop_
_entity.id
_entity.type
_entity.pdbx_description
1 polymer ?
#
loop_
_entity_poly.entity_id
_entity_poly.type
_entity_poly.pdbx_seq_one_letter_code
_entity_poly.pdbx_strand_id
1 'polypeptide(L)'
;FAALVPVTLLITYIIAVSDDDVYPFFPYVSDTGTLPPESCVFGQFLNIAALLILITVCVRYKQLDTFWSSQDAATKFPKTNNVALVMGVLAALGLSIVANFQVDHVKSVHIIGAFFAFIVGGMYFYIQAYISWSTRDIPGSSKIVRVAQLIICVLYAVFAIIGTIS
;
A
#
# COMPACT_ATOMS: atom_id res chain seq x y z
N PHE A 1 -1.70 -1.58 8.71
CA PHE A 1 -1.69 -0.88 7.40
C PHE A 1 -2.95 -0.08 7.17
N ALA A 2 -4.14 -0.70 7.09
CA ALA A 2 -5.40 -0.02 6.78
C ALA A 2 -5.80 1.13 7.72
N ALA A 3 -5.36 1.12 8.99
CA ALA A 3 -5.59 2.21 9.94
C ALA A 3 -4.46 3.26 9.95
N LEU A 4 -3.28 2.95 9.41
CA LEU A 4 -2.11 3.83 9.53
C LEU A 4 -2.22 4.99 8.55
N VAL A 5 -2.60 4.70 7.30
CA VAL A 5 -2.82 5.72 6.26
C VAL A 5 -3.89 6.74 6.67
N PRO A 6 -5.11 6.37 7.10
CA PRO A 6 -6.11 7.37 7.51
C PRO A 6 -5.71 8.17 8.75
N VAL A 7 -4.94 7.59 9.69
CA VAL A 7 -4.41 8.32 10.84
C VAL A 7 -3.34 9.33 10.42
N THR A 8 -2.44 8.95 9.50
CA THR A 8 -1.46 9.87 8.92
C THR A 8 -2.13 11.03 8.21
N LEU A 9 -3.13 10.75 7.37
CA LEU A 9 -3.91 11.78 6.67
C LEU A 9 -4.61 12.75 7.62
N LEU A 10 -5.17 12.23 8.72
CA LEU A 10 -5.84 13.06 9.71
C LEU A 10 -4.84 13.95 10.47
N ILE A 11 -3.68 13.41 10.85
CA ILE A 11 -2.64 14.17 11.55
C ILE A 11 -2.05 15.26 10.66
N THR A 12 -1.70 14.94 9.40
CA THR A 12 -1.10 15.93 8.49
C THR A 12 -2.10 17.01 8.11
N TYR A 13 -3.37 16.65 7.93
CA TYR A 13 -4.44 17.63 7.71
C TYR A 13 -4.63 18.60 8.88
N ILE A 14 -4.57 18.11 10.13
CA ILE A 14 -4.69 18.97 11.31
C ILE A 14 -3.52 19.96 11.38
N ILE A 15 -2.29 19.53 11.08
CA ILE A 15 -1.11 20.40 11.06
C ILE A 15 -1.27 21.46 9.96
N ALA A 16 -1.65 21.05 8.75
CA ALA A 16 -1.80 21.94 7.60
C ALA A 16 -2.86 23.03 7.79
N VAL A 17 -3.95 22.70 8.48
CA VAL A 17 -4.97 23.69 8.87
C VAL A 17 -4.48 24.60 10.00
N SER A 18 -3.58 24.12 10.86
CA SER A 18 -3.03 24.91 11.98
C SER A 18 -1.96 25.89 11.53
N ASP A 19 -1.22 25.58 10.46
CA ASP A 19 -0.16 26.41 9.90
C ASP A 19 -0.66 27.35 8.76
N ASP A 20 -1.98 27.39 8.51
CA ASP A 20 -2.65 28.17 7.44
C ASP A 20 -2.22 27.79 6.00
N ASP A 21 -1.60 26.62 5.81
CA ASP A 21 -1.09 26.14 4.51
C ASP A 21 -2.22 25.58 3.60
N VAL A 22 -3.36 25.18 4.18
CA VAL A 22 -4.56 24.75 3.43
C VAL A 22 -5.84 25.35 3.99
N TYR A 23 -6.79 25.67 3.11
CA TYR A 23 -8.11 26.15 3.53
C TYR A 23 -8.88 25.02 4.27
N PRO A 24 -9.46 25.28 5.46
CA PRO A 24 -10.16 24.28 6.28
C PRO A 24 -11.35 23.58 5.60
N PHE A 25 -11.80 24.09 4.46
CA PHE A 25 -12.98 23.64 3.72
C PHE A 25 -12.67 22.98 2.38
N PHE A 26 -11.40 22.85 1.98
CA PHE A 26 -11.01 22.24 0.69
C PHE A 26 -9.76 21.34 0.85
N PRO A 27 -9.93 20.06 1.23
CA PRO A 27 -8.81 19.20 1.60
C PRO A 27 -8.26 18.46 0.37
N TYR A 28 -7.30 19.04 -0.33
CA TYR A 28 -6.40 18.22 -1.14
C TYR A 28 -5.33 17.64 -0.22
N VAL A 29 -5.36 16.32 -0.05
CA VAL A 29 -4.41 15.55 0.78
C VAL A 29 -2.96 15.78 0.34
N SER A 30 -2.73 16.05 -0.94
CA SER A 30 -1.41 16.38 -1.51
C SER A 30 -0.79 17.63 -0.90
N ASP A 31 -1.61 18.63 -0.58
CA ASP A 31 -1.12 19.97 -0.21
C ASP A 31 -0.54 19.97 1.21
N THR A 32 -1.07 19.09 2.08
CA THR A 32 -0.61 18.85 3.47
C THR A 32 0.75 18.13 3.57
N GLY A 33 1.33 17.77 2.43
CA GLY A 33 2.61 17.06 2.33
C GLY A 33 3.69 17.87 1.61
N THR A 34 3.42 19.13 1.26
CA THR A 34 4.30 19.93 0.40
C THR A 34 5.34 20.71 1.20
N LEU A 35 4.97 21.33 2.32
CA LEU A 35 5.86 22.21 3.09
C LEU A 35 6.28 21.60 4.43
N PRO A 36 7.52 21.85 4.92
CA PRO A 36 7.87 21.55 6.30
C PRO A 36 7.08 22.44 7.28
N PRO A 37 6.64 21.92 8.44
CA PRO A 37 7.00 20.63 9.05
C PRO A 37 6.13 19.44 8.60
N GLU A 38 5.01 19.69 7.93
CA GLU A 38 3.98 18.71 7.57
C GLU A 38 4.50 17.62 6.65
N SER A 39 5.23 18.02 5.62
CA SER A 39 5.89 17.13 4.66
C SER A 39 6.85 16.14 5.34
N CYS A 40 7.55 16.57 6.39
CA CYS A 40 8.45 15.72 7.17
C CYS A 40 7.66 14.67 7.97
N VAL A 41 6.56 15.08 8.60
CA VAL A 41 5.68 14.18 9.35
C VAL A 41 5.01 13.18 8.40
N PHE A 42 4.47 13.66 7.28
CA PHE A 42 3.88 12.86 6.22
C PHE A 42 4.88 11.81 5.69
N GLY A 43 6.08 12.24 5.30
CA GLY A 43 7.13 11.38 4.81
C GLY A 43 7.56 10.34 5.84
N GLN A 44 7.68 10.71 7.11
CA GLN A 44 8.03 9.76 8.18
C GLN A 44 6.97 8.64 8.31
N PHE A 45 5.70 9.00 8.35
CA PHE A 45 4.63 8.01 8.46
C PHE A 45 4.49 7.15 7.21
N LEU A 46 4.65 7.71 6.00
CA LEU A 46 4.65 6.92 4.78
C LEU A 46 5.84 5.96 4.68
N ASN A 47 7.03 6.37 5.13
CA ASN A 47 8.19 5.47 5.20
C ASN A 47 7.98 4.33 6.22
N ILE A 48 7.37 4.62 7.38
CA ILE A 48 6.96 3.57 8.34
C ILE A 48 5.94 2.62 7.68
N ALA A 49 4.96 3.16 6.96
CA ALA A 49 3.98 2.36 6.24
C ALA A 49 4.64 1.48 5.17
N ALA A 50 5.61 2.00 4.41
CA ALA A 50 6.38 1.27 3.43
C ALA A 50 7.14 0.08 4.06
N LEU A 51 7.81 0.29 5.19
CA LEU A 51 8.48 -0.78 5.94
C LEU A 51 7.48 -1.86 6.41
N LEU A 52 6.33 -1.45 6.95
CA LEU A 52 5.31 -2.38 7.40
C LEU A 52 4.69 -3.18 6.24
N ILE A 53 4.53 -2.57 5.07
CA ILE A 53 4.11 -3.28 3.84
C ILE A 53 5.15 -4.32 3.48
N LEU A 54 6.44 -3.95 3.42
CA LEU A 54 7.52 -4.86 3.08
C LEU A 54 7.54 -6.08 4.02
N ILE A 55 7.46 -5.85 5.34
CA ILE A 55 7.38 -6.94 6.33
C ILE A 55 6.15 -7.81 6.08
N THR A 56 4.99 -7.21 5.85
CA THR A 56 3.73 -7.94 5.61
C THR A 56 3.82 -8.81 4.36
N VAL A 57 4.37 -8.29 3.27
CA VAL A 57 4.57 -9.00 2.01
C VAL A 57 5.51 -10.20 2.21
N CYS A 58 6.63 -10.01 2.92
CA CYS A 58 7.59 -11.07 3.22
C CYS A 58 6.99 -12.17 4.11
N VAL A 59 6.28 -11.78 5.17
CA VAL A 59 5.57 -12.73 6.04
C VAL A 59 4.52 -13.50 5.25
N ARG A 60 3.74 -12.82 4.41
CA ARG A 60 2.70 -13.47 3.60
C ARG A 60 3.30 -14.44 2.59
N TYR A 61 4.39 -14.05 1.93
CA TYR A 61 5.14 -14.93 1.04
C TYR A 61 5.57 -16.22 1.76
N LYS A 62 6.19 -16.09 2.94
CA LYS A 62 6.66 -17.24 3.74
C LYS A 62 5.50 -18.10 4.26
N GLN A 63 4.39 -17.51 4.68
CA GLN A 63 3.20 -18.26 5.08
C GLN A 63 2.69 -19.17 3.96
N LEU A 64 2.61 -18.62 2.74
CA LEU A 64 2.16 -19.36 1.56
C LEU A 64 3.18 -20.41 1.12
N ASP A 65 4.47 -20.07 1.15
CA ASP A 65 5.58 -20.96 0.82
C ASP A 65 5.62 -22.19 1.74
N THR A 66 5.53 -21.97 3.06
CA THR A 66 5.45 -23.06 4.05
C THR A 66 4.17 -23.89 3.87
N PHE A 67 3.02 -23.24 3.64
CA PHE A 67 1.75 -23.93 3.47
C PHE A 67 1.77 -24.88 2.26
N TRP A 68 2.21 -24.40 1.09
CA TRP A 68 2.30 -25.27 -0.09
C TRP A 68 3.42 -26.31 0.01
N SER A 69 4.54 -26.00 0.68
CA SER A 69 5.58 -27.00 0.95
C SER A 69 5.07 -28.15 1.84
N SER A 70 4.08 -27.90 2.68
CA SER A 70 3.50 -28.90 3.58
C SER A 70 2.39 -29.74 2.94
N GLN A 71 1.85 -29.33 1.79
CA GLN A 71 0.90 -30.13 1.02
C GLN A 71 1.66 -30.92 -0.06
N ASP A 72 1.26 -32.17 -0.31
CA ASP A 72 1.95 -33.13 -1.20
C ASP A 72 2.60 -32.48 -2.44
N ALA A 73 3.82 -32.93 -2.76
CA ALA A 73 4.71 -32.41 -3.80
C ALA A 73 4.12 -32.30 -5.22
N ALA A 74 2.93 -32.87 -5.45
CA ALA A 74 2.16 -32.73 -6.68
C ALA A 74 1.48 -31.35 -6.83
N THR A 75 1.28 -30.61 -5.72
CA THR A 75 0.78 -29.23 -5.78
C THR A 75 1.92 -28.26 -6.09
N LYS A 76 2.07 -27.94 -7.38
CA LYS A 76 3.03 -26.95 -7.87
C LYS A 76 2.99 -25.69 -6.99
N PHE A 77 4.16 -25.31 -6.47
CA PHE A 77 4.42 -23.95 -5.99
C PHE A 77 3.97 -22.96 -7.07
N PRO A 78 2.90 -22.18 -6.84
CA PRO A 78 2.45 -21.28 -7.87
C PRO A 78 3.50 -20.18 -7.99
N LYS A 79 4.12 -20.06 -9.18
CA LYS A 79 5.02 -18.95 -9.55
C LYS A 79 4.42 -17.58 -9.17
N THR A 80 3.09 -17.52 -9.13
CA THR A 80 2.25 -16.45 -8.62
C THR A 80 2.68 -15.90 -7.24
N ASN A 81 3.22 -16.71 -6.32
CA ASN A 81 3.69 -16.23 -5.02
C ASN A 81 4.98 -15.39 -5.14
N ASN A 82 5.92 -15.83 -5.98
CA ASN A 82 7.14 -15.07 -6.29
C ASN A 82 6.80 -13.77 -7.00
N VAL A 83 5.87 -13.83 -7.96
CA VAL A 83 5.36 -12.61 -8.63
C VAL A 83 4.76 -11.67 -7.59
N ALA A 84 3.88 -12.15 -6.71
CA ALA A 84 3.30 -11.34 -5.66
C ALA A 84 4.37 -10.70 -4.75
N LEU A 85 5.39 -11.46 -4.34
CA LEU A 85 6.50 -10.93 -3.55
C LEU A 85 7.18 -9.75 -4.25
N VAL A 86 7.56 -9.92 -5.52
CA VAL A 86 8.23 -8.85 -6.30
C VAL A 86 7.33 -7.61 -6.40
N MET A 87 6.05 -7.79 -6.73
CA MET A 87 5.11 -6.67 -6.83
C MET A 87 4.91 -5.95 -5.50
N GLY A 88 4.80 -6.70 -4.38
CA GLY A 88 4.65 -6.13 -3.05
C GLY A 88 5.90 -5.37 -2.58
N VAL A 89 7.10 -5.86 -2.91
CA VAL A 89 8.37 -5.17 -2.63
C VAL A 89 8.48 -3.88 -3.44
N LEU A 90 8.16 -3.94 -4.74
CA LEU A 90 8.15 -2.75 -5.60
C LEU A 90 7.12 -1.72 -5.14
N ALA A 91 5.96 -2.16 -4.66
CA ALA A 91 4.95 -1.26 -4.09
C ALA A 91 5.42 -0.57 -2.80
N ALA A 92 6.11 -1.30 -1.90
CA ALA A 92 6.72 -0.70 -0.71
C ALA A 92 7.80 0.33 -1.09
N LEU A 93 8.64 0.02 -2.09
CA LEU A 93 9.62 0.96 -2.62
C LEU A 93 8.95 2.20 -3.22
N GLY A 94 7.89 2.02 -4.02
CA GLY A 94 7.11 3.12 -4.59
C GLY A 94 6.55 4.04 -3.52
N LEU A 95 6.02 3.48 -2.42
CA LEU A 95 5.50 4.28 -1.31
C LEU A 95 6.61 5.07 -0.61
N SER A 96 7.80 4.49 -0.44
CA SER A 96 8.96 5.23 0.09
C SER A 96 9.41 6.34 -0.86
N ILE A 97 9.37 6.13 -2.18
CA ILE A 97 9.67 7.21 -3.14
C ILE A 97 8.66 8.35 -3.01
N VAL A 98 7.35 8.04 -3.00
CA VAL A 98 6.29 9.05 -2.80
C VAL A 98 6.49 9.83 -1.49
N ALA A 99 6.92 9.16 -0.43
CA ALA A 99 7.15 9.75 0.89
C ALA A 99 8.27 10.80 0.92
N ASN A 100 9.28 10.67 0.06
CA ASN A 100 10.51 11.47 0.14
C ASN A 100 10.67 12.45 -1.03
N PHE A 101 9.94 12.25 -2.14
CA PHE A 101 10.01 13.10 -3.32
C PHE A 101 8.65 13.74 -3.55
N GLN A 102 8.47 14.98 -3.08
CA GLN A 102 7.24 15.75 -3.21
C GLN A 102 6.94 16.05 -4.68
N VAL A 103 5.65 16.02 -5.04
CA VAL A 103 5.20 16.25 -6.42
C VAL A 103 5.58 17.63 -6.94
N ASP A 104 5.58 18.65 -6.07
CA ASP A 104 5.87 20.05 -6.42
C ASP A 104 7.36 20.33 -6.66
N HIS A 105 8.25 19.52 -6.09
CA HIS A 105 9.69 19.70 -6.23
C HIS A 105 10.31 18.75 -7.26
N VAL A 106 9.92 17.48 -7.26
CA VAL A 106 10.51 16.45 -8.13
C VAL A 106 9.43 15.55 -8.74
N LYS A 107 8.52 16.17 -9.50
CA LYS A 107 7.33 15.53 -10.10
C LYS A 107 7.62 14.21 -10.81
N SER A 108 8.68 14.15 -11.62
CA SER A 108 9.00 12.93 -12.40
C SER A 108 9.24 11.73 -11.48
N VAL A 109 10.04 11.91 -10.42
CA VAL A 109 10.35 10.85 -9.45
C VAL A 109 9.12 10.50 -8.63
N HIS A 110 8.34 11.50 -8.21
CA HIS A 110 7.08 11.30 -7.49
C HIS A 110 6.11 10.42 -8.28
N ILE A 111 5.89 10.72 -9.57
CA ILE A 111 4.97 9.97 -10.43
C ILE A 111 5.44 8.53 -10.65
N ILE A 112 6.76 8.31 -10.79
CA ILE A 112 7.32 6.95 -10.85
C ILE A 112 7.05 6.19 -9.53
N GLY A 113 7.27 6.84 -8.39
CA GLY A 113 6.94 6.28 -7.08
C GLY A 113 5.45 5.94 -6.95
N ALA A 114 4.57 6.86 -7.36
CA ALA A 114 3.13 6.67 -7.34
C ALA A 114 2.69 5.50 -8.23
N PHE A 115 3.27 5.35 -9.43
CA PHE A 115 3.01 4.20 -10.29
C PHE A 115 3.34 2.87 -9.58
N PHE A 116 4.52 2.77 -8.96
CA PHE A 116 4.91 1.57 -8.21
C PHE A 116 4.03 1.36 -6.98
N ALA A 117 3.75 2.41 -6.20
CA ALA A 117 2.91 2.31 -5.02
C ALA A 117 1.53 1.78 -5.40
N PHE A 118 0.84 2.48 -6.32
CA PHE A 118 -0.58 2.28 -6.60
C PHE A 118 -0.88 1.20 -7.64
N ILE A 119 -0.24 1.24 -8.81
CA ILE A 119 -0.54 0.31 -9.90
C ILE A 119 0.08 -1.06 -9.60
N VAL A 120 1.36 -1.08 -9.23
CA VAL A 120 2.05 -2.33 -8.87
C VAL A 120 1.54 -2.90 -7.55
N GLY A 121 1.23 -2.05 -6.56
CA GLY A 121 0.54 -2.48 -5.33
C GLY A 121 -0.87 -3.03 -5.58
N GLY A 122 -1.64 -2.44 -6.50
CA GLY A 122 -2.95 -2.96 -6.90
C GLY A 122 -2.86 -4.36 -7.50
N MET A 123 -1.88 -4.60 -8.37
CA MET A 123 -1.60 -5.94 -8.91
C MET A 123 -1.24 -6.94 -7.80
N TYR A 124 -0.45 -6.54 -6.79
CA TYR A 124 -0.18 -7.39 -5.62
C TYR A 124 -1.47 -7.80 -4.90
N PHE A 125 -2.37 -6.85 -4.61
CA PHE A 125 -3.63 -7.16 -3.93
C PHE A 125 -4.54 -8.06 -4.76
N TYR A 126 -4.62 -7.84 -6.08
CA TYR A 126 -5.38 -8.71 -6.98
C TYR A 126 -4.86 -10.16 -6.92
N ILE A 127 -3.53 -10.33 -6.98
CA ILE A 127 -2.91 -11.65 -6.89
C ILE A 127 -3.18 -12.29 -5.52
N GLN A 128 -3.07 -11.54 -4.43
CA GLN A 128 -3.36 -12.06 -3.08
C GLN A 128 -4.83 -12.47 -2.92
N ALA A 129 -5.77 -11.70 -3.48
CA ALA A 129 -7.17 -12.07 -3.52
C ALA A 129 -7.38 -13.38 -4.30
N TYR A 130 -6.79 -13.48 -5.49
CA TYR A 130 -6.84 -14.71 -6.29
C TYR A 130 -6.31 -15.94 -5.53
N ILE A 131 -5.14 -15.82 -4.87
CA ILE A 131 -4.55 -16.90 -4.06
C ILE A 131 -5.49 -17.27 -2.90
N SER A 132 -5.98 -16.28 -2.15
CA SER A 132 -6.88 -16.48 -1.02
C SER A 132 -8.19 -17.19 -1.40
N TRP A 133 -8.72 -16.92 -2.59
CA TRP A 133 -9.94 -17.57 -3.09
C TRP A 133 -9.70 -18.96 -3.68
N SER A 134 -8.54 -19.16 -4.32
CA SER A 134 -8.15 -20.42 -4.96
C SER A 134 -7.69 -21.48 -3.95
N THR A 135 -7.16 -21.06 -2.80
CA THR A 135 -6.61 -21.97 -1.79
C THR A 135 -7.32 -21.76 -0.46
N ARG A 136 -8.41 -22.51 -0.27
CA ARG A 136 -9.37 -22.26 0.82
C ARG A 136 -8.90 -22.74 2.19
N ASP A 137 -7.82 -23.51 2.25
CA ASP A 137 -7.36 -24.15 3.49
C ASP A 137 -6.14 -23.45 4.10
N ILE A 138 -5.74 -22.28 3.58
CA ILE A 138 -4.65 -21.48 4.14
C ILE A 138 -5.03 -21.07 5.59
N PRO A 139 -4.21 -21.43 6.60
CA PRO A 139 -4.44 -21.03 7.98
C PRO A 139 -4.62 -19.51 8.11
N GLY A 140 -5.67 -19.09 8.83
CA GLY A 140 -6.01 -17.67 9.01
C GLY A 140 -6.79 -17.01 7.86
N SER A 141 -7.02 -17.72 6.74
CA SER A 141 -7.82 -17.21 5.61
C SER A 141 -9.30 -17.56 5.78
N SER A 142 -9.99 -16.98 6.77
CA SER A 142 -11.45 -17.17 6.91
C SER A 142 -12.22 -16.47 5.80
N LYS A 143 -13.49 -16.86 5.55
CA LYS A 143 -14.35 -16.16 4.56
C LYS A 143 -14.44 -14.65 4.81
N ILE A 144 -14.50 -14.25 6.09
CA ILE A 144 -14.54 -12.84 6.51
C ILE A 144 -13.25 -12.13 6.10
N VAL A 145 -12.08 -12.74 6.34
CA VAL A 145 -10.78 -12.16 5.96
C VAL A 145 -10.67 -11.98 4.44
N ARG A 146 -11.17 -12.94 3.65
CA ARG A 146 -11.14 -12.84 2.17
C ARG A 146 -12.05 -11.75 1.64
N VAL A 147 -13.24 -11.59 2.23
CA VAL A 147 -14.17 -10.51 1.89
C VAL A 147 -13.58 -9.16 2.30
N ALA A 148 -12.98 -9.06 3.49
CA ALA A 148 -12.29 -7.85 3.93
C ALA A 148 -11.10 -7.49 3.01
N GLN A 149 -10.31 -8.47 2.58
CA GLN A 149 -9.22 -8.27 1.61
C GLN A 149 -9.73 -7.75 0.26
N LEU A 150 -10.84 -8.29 -0.25
CA LEU A 150 -11.47 -7.80 -1.47
C LEU A 150 -11.97 -6.36 -1.31
N ILE A 151 -12.64 -6.04 -0.20
CA ILE A 151 -13.11 -4.68 0.09
C ILE A 151 -11.92 -3.72 0.15
N ILE A 152 -10.85 -4.08 0.87
CA ILE A 152 -9.62 -3.27 0.94
C ILE A 152 -9.00 -3.10 -0.45
N CYS A 153 -8.97 -4.15 -1.28
CA CYS A 153 -8.44 -4.08 -2.64
C CYS A 153 -9.25 -3.12 -3.52
N VAL A 154 -10.58 -3.14 -3.41
CA VAL A 154 -11.48 -2.24 -4.15
C VAL A 154 -11.32 -0.80 -3.67
N LEU A 155 -11.33 -0.57 -2.36
CA LEU A 155 -11.10 0.76 -1.77
C LEU A 155 -9.74 1.31 -2.16
N TYR A 156 -8.71 0.47 -2.16
CA TYR A 156 -7.36 0.82 -2.59
C TYR A 156 -7.31 1.18 -4.08
N ALA A 157 -7.98 0.41 -4.94
CA ALA A 157 -8.04 0.70 -6.38
C ALA A 157 -8.77 2.03 -6.65
N VAL A 158 -9.86 2.30 -5.93
CA VAL A 158 -10.58 3.59 -6.03
C VAL A 158 -9.69 4.75 -5.58
N PHE A 159 -9.00 4.60 -4.44
CA PHE A 159 -8.07 5.62 -3.95
C PHE A 159 -6.89 5.85 -4.89
N ALA A 160 -6.31 4.77 -5.43
CA ALA A 160 -5.25 4.83 -6.43
C ALA A 160 -5.68 5.58 -7.69
N ILE A 161 -6.89 5.30 -8.21
CA ILE A 161 -7.43 5.99 -9.40
C ILE A 161 -7.62 7.48 -9.09
N ILE A 162 -8.27 7.81 -7.97
CA ILE A 162 -8.50 9.20 -7.56
C ILE A 162 -7.17 9.94 -7.40
N GLY A 163 -6.22 9.39 -6.63
CA GLY A 163 -4.93 10.00 -6.35
C GLY A 163 -3.97 10.08 -7.53
N THR A 164 -4.24 9.39 -8.64
CA THR A 164 -3.50 9.57 -9.91
C THR A 164 -4.11 10.61 -10.85
N ILE A 165 -5.38 10.98 -10.63
CA ILE A 165 -6.14 11.90 -11.50
C ILE A 165 -6.20 13.32 -10.90
N SER A 166 -6.18 13.44 -9.58
CA SER A 166 -5.97 14.70 -8.83
C SER A 166 -4.50 15.10 -8.82
#